data_AF-A0A957WFW2-F1
#
_entry.id   AF-A0A957WFW2-F1
#
_cell.length_a   1.000
_cell.length_b   1.000
_cell.length_c   1.000
_cell.angle_alpha   90.00
_cell.angle_beta   90.00
_cell.angle_gamma   90.00
#
_symmetry.space_group_name_H-M   'P 1'
#
loop_
_entity.id
_entity.type
_entity.pdbx_description
1 polymer ?
#
loop_
_entity_poly.entity_id
_entity_poly.type
_entity_poly.pdbx_seq_one_letter_code
_entity_poly.pdbx_strand_id
1 'polypeptide(L)'
;MKDVTITLNGEGLRDTHELNIQISISSTINIDPKTARRQVTAWLVSEVGNMLIGGAPQLVISHKTVWRVPVSLTSSTVGTVGEVGAIDLDAESGELLVNDELKGQILDNVKRLIRPTPTPVS
;
A
#
# COMPACT_ATOMS: atom_id res chain seq x y z
N MET A 1 -10.91 -0.85 -3.63
CA MET A 1 -10.68 -1.12 -2.20
C MET A 1 -11.49 -2.37 -1.88
N LYS A 2 -10.90 -3.47 -1.39
CA LYS A 2 -11.69 -4.64 -0.99
C LYS A 2 -12.20 -4.38 0.42
N ASP A 3 -13.51 -4.23 0.57
CA ASP A 3 -14.15 -4.17 1.87
C ASP A 3 -13.86 -5.46 2.63
N VAL A 4 -13.36 -5.33 3.87
CA VAL A 4 -13.27 -6.47 4.79
C VAL A 4 -14.69 -6.77 5.23
N THR A 5 -15.31 -7.73 4.56
CA THR A 5 -16.69 -8.15 4.84
C THR A 5 -16.66 -9.25 5.89
N ILE A 6 -17.26 -9.00 7.06
CA ILE A 6 -17.54 -10.02 8.06
C ILE A 6 -18.97 -10.50 7.81
N THR A 7 -19.11 -11.68 7.20
CA THR A 7 -20.43 -12.28 6.92
C THR A 7 -20.81 -13.23 8.04
N LEU A 8 -21.90 -12.92 8.75
CA LEU A 8 -22.50 -13.79 9.75
C LEU A 8 -23.68 -14.53 9.11
N ASN A 9 -23.59 -15.85 8.95
CA ASN A 9 -24.66 -16.67 8.37
C ASN A 9 -25.33 -17.54 9.46
N GLY A 10 -26.64 -17.41 9.68
CA GLY A 10 -27.42 -18.28 10.57
C GLY A 10 -28.88 -17.83 10.79
N GLU A 11 -29.79 -18.79 11.00
CA GLU A 11 -31.23 -18.53 11.28
C GLU A 11 -31.47 -17.73 12.57
N GLY A 12 -30.49 -17.69 13.50
CA GLY A 12 -30.56 -17.00 14.79
C GLY A 12 -30.39 -15.47 14.76
N LEU A 13 -30.20 -14.86 13.59
CA LEU A 13 -30.26 -13.39 13.40
C LEU A 13 -31.70 -12.85 13.38
N ARG A 14 -32.71 -13.73 13.44
CA ARG A 14 -34.11 -13.34 13.27
C ARG A 14 -34.73 -12.64 14.48
N ASP A 15 -34.10 -12.71 15.66
CA ASP A 15 -34.65 -12.16 16.91
C ASP A 15 -33.67 -11.28 17.73
N THR A 16 -32.49 -10.94 17.21
CA THR A 16 -31.51 -10.13 17.95
C THR A 16 -31.62 -8.63 17.63
N HIS A 17 -31.99 -7.84 18.65
CA HIS A 17 -32.00 -6.37 18.57
C HIS A 17 -30.62 -5.72 18.83
N GLU A 18 -29.64 -6.50 19.28
CA GLU A 18 -28.29 -6.01 19.58
C GLU A 18 -27.24 -7.02 19.08
N LEU A 19 -26.32 -6.52 18.26
CA LEU A 19 -25.18 -7.28 17.72
C LEU A 19 -23.91 -6.70 18.30
N ASN A 20 -23.27 -7.42 19.23
CA ASN A 20 -21.96 -7.08 19.77
C ASN A 20 -20.89 -7.95 19.10
N ILE A 21 -19.94 -7.34 18.41
CA ILE A 21 -18.81 -8.03 17.77
C ILE A 21 -17.52 -7.53 18.40
N GLN A 22 -16.78 -8.43 19.06
CA GLN A 22 -15.43 -8.17 19.54
C GLN A 22 -14.43 -8.92 18.67
N ILE A 23 -13.50 -8.18 18.05
CA ILE A 23 -12.45 -8.74 17.19
C ILE A 23 -11.12 -8.56 17.90
N SER A 24 -10.46 -9.68 18.21
CA SER A 24 -9.10 -9.70 18.76
C SER A 24 -8.17 -10.32 17.74
N ILE A 25 -7.14 -9.57 17.33
CA ILE A 25 -6.13 -10.02 16.37
C ILE A 25 -4.78 -10.03 17.08
N SER A 26 -4.13 -11.19 17.09
CA SER A 26 -2.77 -11.35 17.60
C SER A 26 -1.85 -11.65 16.43
N SER A 27 -0.89 -10.77 16.18
CA SER A 27 0.12 -10.92 15.13
C SER A 27 1.46 -10.36 15.62
N THR A 28 2.54 -11.03 15.24
CA THR A 28 3.90 -10.58 15.50
C THR A 28 4.26 -9.45 14.55
N ILE A 29 4.67 -8.30 15.08
CA ILE A 29 5.14 -7.15 14.30
C ILE A 29 6.53 -6.82 14.80
N ASN A 30 7.55 -7.15 13.99
CA ASN A 30 8.95 -6.90 14.34
C ASN A 30 9.52 -5.68 13.60
N ILE A 31 8.88 -5.29 12.49
CA ILE A 31 9.30 -4.15 11.70
C ILE A 31 8.45 -2.95 12.08
N ASP A 32 9.10 -1.85 12.46
CA ASP A 32 8.41 -0.59 12.71
C ASP A 32 8.11 0.17 11.39
N PRO A 33 7.11 1.09 11.38
CA PRO A 33 6.75 1.83 10.17
C PRO A 33 7.92 2.58 9.53
N LYS A 34 8.80 3.20 10.33
CA LYS A 34 9.92 3.99 9.80
C LYS A 34 10.91 3.09 9.08
N THR A 35 11.18 1.90 9.63
CA THR A 35 12.01 0.89 8.97
C THR A 35 11.37 0.40 7.67
N ALA A 36 10.07 0.10 7.66
CA ALA A 36 9.35 -0.32 6.44
C ALA A 36 9.47 0.75 5.33
N ARG A 37 9.16 2.01 5.64
CA ARG A 37 9.30 3.14 4.69
C ARG A 37 10.72 3.27 4.15
N ARG A 38 11.74 3.12 5.02
CA ARG A 38 13.15 3.23 4.64
C ARG A 38 13.55 2.12 3.68
N GLN A 39 13.16 0.87 3.96
CA GLN A 39 13.49 -0.27 3.10
C GLN A 39 12.84 -0.14 1.72
N VAL A 40 11.55 0.23 1.68
CA VAL A 40 10.83 0.50 0.42
C VAL A 40 11.51 1.62 -0.36
N THR A 41 11.87 2.72 0.30
CA THR A 41 12.57 3.83 -0.37
C THR A 41 13.93 3.41 -0.91
N ALA A 42 14.70 2.62 -0.15
CA ALA A 42 16.01 2.12 -0.60
C ALA A 42 15.87 1.23 -1.84
N TRP A 43 14.90 0.31 -1.85
CA TRP A 43 14.62 -0.55 -3.00
C TRP A 43 14.16 0.24 -4.23
N LEU A 44 13.29 1.24 -4.05
CA LEU A 44 12.84 2.09 -5.16
C LEU A 44 14.02 2.81 -5.81
N VAL A 45 14.93 3.37 -5.01
CA VAL A 45 16.11 4.08 -5.51
C VAL A 45 17.07 3.13 -6.23
N SER A 46 17.26 1.90 -5.72
CA SER A 46 18.20 0.94 -6.33
C SER A 46 17.64 0.26 -7.58
N GLU A 47 16.36 -0.12 -7.57
CA GLU A 47 15.77 -0.97 -8.59
C GLU A 47 14.96 -0.20 -9.64
N VAL A 48 14.36 0.94 -9.28
CA VAL A 48 13.35 1.58 -10.13
C VAL A 48 13.77 2.97 -10.58
N GLY A 49 14.15 3.85 -9.65
CA GLY A 49 14.60 5.20 -9.94
C GLY A 49 14.59 6.14 -8.73
N ASN A 50 15.49 7.12 -8.76
CA ASN A 50 15.72 8.07 -7.67
C ASN A 50 14.59 9.12 -7.46
N MET A 51 13.64 9.21 -8.38
CA MET A 51 12.49 10.12 -8.28
C MET A 51 11.32 9.51 -7.49
N LEU A 52 11.47 8.29 -6.98
CA LEU A 52 10.44 7.58 -6.23
C LEU A 52 10.77 7.53 -4.74
N ILE A 53 9.75 7.71 -3.90
CA ILE A 53 9.89 7.65 -2.45
C ILE A 53 8.75 6.86 -1.81
N GLY A 54 9.05 6.15 -0.72
CA GLY A 54 8.03 5.56 0.14
C GLY A 54 7.27 6.62 0.94
N GLY A 55 5.94 6.49 0.98
CA GLY A 55 5.00 7.29 1.75
C GLY A 55 4.83 6.81 3.19
N ALA A 56 3.77 7.27 3.85
CA ALA A 56 3.41 6.83 5.20
C ALA A 56 2.89 5.38 5.17
N PRO A 57 3.51 4.43 5.89
CA PRO A 57 3.06 3.04 5.90
C PRO A 57 1.70 2.86 6.57
N GLN A 58 0.93 1.91 6.07
CA GLN A 58 -0.32 1.44 6.65
C GLN A 58 -0.18 -0.04 7.02
N LEU A 59 -0.59 -0.41 8.24
CA LEU A 59 -0.61 -1.81 8.65
C LEU A 59 -1.84 -2.47 8.04
N VAL A 60 -1.63 -3.48 7.21
CA VAL A 60 -2.70 -4.26 6.58
C VAL A 60 -2.68 -5.65 7.18
N ILE A 61 -3.78 -6.01 7.84
CA ILE A 61 -3.97 -7.33 8.44
C ILE A 61 -4.88 -8.14 7.53
N SER A 62 -4.37 -9.26 7.02
CA SER A 62 -5.11 -10.19 6.17
C SER A 62 -4.64 -11.62 6.42
N HIS A 63 -4.54 -12.47 5.39
CA HIS A 63 -3.82 -13.75 5.45
C HIS A 63 -2.35 -13.58 5.87
N LYS A 64 -1.75 -12.43 5.59
CA LYS A 64 -0.42 -12.00 6.02
C LYS A 64 -0.50 -10.57 6.54
N THR A 65 0.19 -10.29 7.64
CA THR A 65 0.32 -8.94 8.20
C THR A 65 1.45 -8.22 7.50
N VAL A 66 1.14 -7.11 6.84
CA VAL A 66 2.11 -6.36 6.03
C VAL A 66 2.06 -4.87 6.34
N TRP A 67 3.21 -4.21 6.20
CA TRP A 67 3.28 -2.78 6.00
C TRP A 67 3.09 -2.46 4.52
N ARG A 68 1.95 -1.86 4.18
CA ARG A 68 1.74 -1.28 2.85
C ARG A 68 2.31 0.12 2.81
N VAL A 69 3.32 0.34 1.98
CA VAL A 69 3.97 1.64 1.82
C VAL A 69 3.59 2.22 0.45
N PRO A 70 2.83 3.33 0.40
CA PRO A 70 2.54 4.02 -0.85
C PRO A 70 3.85 4.45 -1.55
N VAL A 71 3.88 4.41 -2.87
CA VAL A 71 5.01 4.87 -3.70
C VAL A 71 4.60 6.16 -4.37
N SER A 72 5.34 7.23 -4.10
CA SER A 72 5.10 8.55 -4.69
C SER A 72 6.19 8.94 -5.67
N LEU A 73 5.79 9.47 -6.83
CA LEU A 73 6.67 10.18 -7.74
C LEU A 73 6.94 11.58 -7.20
N THR A 74 8.19 12.01 -7.29
CA THR A 74 8.64 13.32 -6.83
C THR A 74 9.37 14.09 -7.93
N SER A 75 9.37 15.40 -7.81
CA SER A 75 10.07 16.36 -8.66
C SER A 75 10.72 17.41 -7.78
N SER A 76 11.93 17.83 -8.15
CA SER A 76 12.63 18.92 -7.46
C SER A 76 11.91 20.26 -7.53
N THR A 77 11.05 20.46 -8.54
CA THR A 77 10.36 21.74 -8.76
C THR A 77 9.04 21.83 -7.98
N VAL A 78 8.30 20.73 -7.86
CA VAL A 78 6.92 20.72 -7.31
C VAL A 78 6.74 19.81 -6.09
N GLY A 79 7.78 19.11 -5.66
CA GLY A 79 7.69 18.13 -4.58
C GLY A 79 7.01 16.84 -5.06
N THR A 80 6.04 16.32 -4.29
CA THR A 80 5.31 15.11 -4.66
C THR A 80 4.38 15.37 -5.86
N VAL A 81 4.59 14.63 -6.95
CA VAL A 81 3.77 14.70 -8.17
C VAL A 81 2.49 13.88 -8.02
N GLY A 82 2.58 12.70 -7.40
CA GLY A 82 1.44 11.83 -7.16
C GLY A 82 1.85 10.40 -6.79
N GLU A 83 0.87 9.62 -6.32
CA GLU A 83 1.04 8.20 -6.00
C GLU A 83 1.02 7.35 -7.27
N VAL A 84 1.95 6.39 -7.38
CA VAL A 84 2.13 5.52 -8.55
C VAL A 84 2.02 4.03 -8.19
N GLY A 85 1.68 3.71 -6.96
CA GLY A 85 1.49 2.33 -6.48
C GLY A 85 1.74 2.21 -4.99
N ALA A 86 1.90 0.98 -4.52
CA ALA A 86 2.33 0.67 -3.16
C ALA A 86 3.20 -0.59 -3.16
N ILE A 87 4.09 -0.70 -2.18
CA ILE A 87 4.90 -1.91 -1.95
C ILE A 87 4.54 -2.45 -0.57
N ASP A 88 4.21 -3.74 -0.53
CA ASP A 88 3.95 -4.45 0.72
C ASP A 88 5.25 -5.04 1.25
N LEU A 89 5.45 -4.92 2.55
CA LEU A 89 6.55 -5.51 3.30
C LEU A 89 5.97 -6.39 4.40
N ASP A 90 6.46 -7.61 4.54
CA ASP A 90 6.12 -8.49 5.65
C ASP A 90 6.47 -7.82 6.99
N ALA A 91 5.46 -7.62 7.85
CA ALA A 91 5.63 -6.90 9.11
C ALA A 91 6.42 -7.69 10.17
N GLU A 92 6.58 -9.01 9.98
CA GLU A 92 7.33 -9.91 10.85
C GLU A 92 8.77 -10.11 10.37
N SER A 93 8.97 -10.42 9.08
CA SER A 93 10.29 -10.76 8.53
C SER A 93 11.03 -9.57 7.93
N GLY A 94 10.32 -8.51 7.52
CA GLY A 94 10.89 -7.42 6.73
C GLY A 94 11.09 -7.73 5.25
N GLU A 95 10.64 -8.89 4.78
CA GLU A 95 10.68 -9.23 3.36
C GLU A 95 9.84 -8.26 2.53
N LEU A 96 10.46 -7.63 1.53
CA LEU A 96 9.75 -6.85 0.51
C LEU A 96 9.03 -7.80 -0.45
N LEU A 97 7.72 -7.66 -0.55
CA LEU A 97 6.87 -8.46 -1.43
C LEU A 97 6.85 -7.82 -2.82
N VAL A 98 7.99 -7.88 -3.50
CA VAL A 98 8.21 -7.26 -4.82
C VAL A 98 8.45 -8.33 -5.89
N ASN A 99 8.01 -8.05 -7.11
CA ASN A 99 8.27 -8.86 -8.29
C ASN A 99 8.37 -7.97 -9.54
N ASP A 100 8.77 -8.56 -10.67
CA ASP A 100 8.94 -7.81 -11.93
C ASP A 100 7.62 -7.21 -12.43
N GLU A 101 6.49 -7.85 -12.16
CA GLU A 101 5.18 -7.34 -12.52
C GLU A 101 4.86 -6.03 -11.79
N LEU A 102 5.04 -6.00 -10.46
CA LEU A 102 4.85 -4.80 -9.64
C LEU A 102 5.78 -3.67 -10.09
N LYS A 103 7.04 -3.99 -10.38
CA LYS A 103 8.01 -3.04 -10.90
C LYS A 103 7.54 -2.43 -12.23
N GLY A 104 7.06 -3.27 -13.15
CA GLY A 104 6.47 -2.84 -14.41
C GLY A 104 5.25 -1.93 -14.22
N GLN A 105 4.34 -2.30 -13.31
CA GLN A 105 3.15 -1.51 -12.99
C GLN A 105 3.51 -0.11 -12.45
N ILE A 106 4.49 -0.02 -11.53
CA ILE A 106 4.97 1.27 -11.00
C ILE A 106 5.52 2.14 -12.15
N LEU A 107 6.36 1.57 -13.02
CA LEU A 107 6.94 2.30 -14.16
C LEU A 107 5.87 2.79 -15.15
N ASP A 108 4.85 1.98 -15.42
CA ASP A 108 3.77 2.36 -16.31
C ASP A 108 2.86 3.44 -15.69
N ASN A 109 2.64 3.40 -14.38
CA ASN A 109 1.94 4.47 -13.65
C ASN A 109 2.74 5.78 -13.68
N VAL A 110 4.07 5.72 -13.50
CA VAL A 110 4.95 6.90 -13.69
C VAL A 110 4.79 7.48 -15.08
N LYS A 111 4.89 6.66 -16.14
CA LYS A 111 4.70 7.10 -17.53
C LYS A 111 3.33 7.75 -17.75
N ARG A 112 2.27 7.21 -17.13
CA ARG A 112 0.91 7.77 -17.23
C ARG A 112 0.82 9.12 -16.53
N LEU A 113 1.48 9.27 -15.38
CA LEU A 113 1.42 10.48 -14.56
C LEU A 113 2.20 11.65 -15.17
N ILE A 114 3.29 11.38 -15.90
CA ILE A 114 4.10 12.43 -16.57
C ILE A 114 3.60 12.79 -17.98
N ARG A 115 2.62 12.06 -18.52
CA ARG A 115 2.03 12.43 -19.82
C ARG A 115 1.31 13.77 -19.66
N PRO A 116 1.57 14.76 -20.52
CA PRO A 116 0.83 16.02 -20.52
C PRO A 116 -0.66 15.71 -20.67
N THR A 117 -1.51 16.31 -19.83
CA THR A 117 -2.94 16.37 -20.09
C THR A 117 -3.12 17.07 -21.44
N PRO A 118 -3.82 16.49 -22.44
CA PRO A 118 -4.09 17.21 -23.67
C PRO A 118 -4.86 18.48 -23.33
N THR A 119 -4.25 19.63 -23.60
CA THR A 119 -4.86 20.94 -23.39
C THR A 119 -6.18 20.98 -24.17
N PRO A 120 -7.33 21.30 -23.54
CA PRO A 120 -8.56 21.51 -24.29
C PRO A 120 -8.31 22.70 -25.23
N VAL A 121 -8.33 22.45 -26.53
CA VAL A 121 -8.29 23.51 -27.54
C VAL A 121 -9.62 24.25 -27.42
N SER A 122 -9.57 25.55 -27.08
CA SER A 122 -10.72 26.45 -27.07
C SER A 122 -11.15 26.82 -28.48
#